data_AF-A0A7J5U3V2-F1
#
_entry.id   AF-A0A7J5U3V2-F1
#
_cell.length_a   1.000
_cell.length_b   1.000
_cell.length_c   1.000
_cell.angle_alpha   90.00
_cell.angle_beta   90.00
_cell.angle_gamma   90.00
#
_symmetry.space_group_name_H-M   'P 1'
#
loop_
_entity.id
_entity.type
_entity.pdbx_description
1 polymer ?
#
loop_
_entity_poly.entity_id
_entity_poly.type
_entity_poly.pdbx_seq_one_letter_code
_entity_poly.pdbx_strand_id
1 'polypeptide(L)'
;MRLATLLLLTLLSSWLLPGCTSSQSNPSNSDPSTRPTSISYDGKSYQLLRYGKPYFIEGAGGIMYYDRLKAAGGNSIRIWDDIDAGQLLDEAHRLGLTVMFGLWVEREIEGFDYDDQAAVDRQYERIRKTVLKYRNHPALLLWCVGNEWAQNADNFKVYDEVNRLAKLVHDLDPDHPVSTAISPDSKRAIWLVAQRCPAVDVLSVNAYALTSQLSEFFRDGDWKGPYIISEYGAQAYWETTTTPWSAPIEPSSDQKADFVRRFYPTYIGSRPANCLGAYLFYWGTKQEESHTWFSVFDDKGRETPLVGLMQTLWSGREPANKAPSVRALLIDGQSATHRSFAARSGLHQGQVIATDADGDSLTYLWEIKPRALRTADYIGTPRPALEGLFVTTDQRAVSFRLPTQPGAYRLFVNVYDTHNHVATGNFSFEITGKPASVDQ
;
A
#
# COMPACT_ATOMS: atom_id res chain seq x y z
N MET A 1 -29.38 -69.07 16.72
CA MET A 1 -30.84 -69.25 16.91
C MET A 1 -31.13 -68.90 18.36
N ARG A 2 -31.78 -67.74 18.62
CA ARG A 2 -33.21 -67.62 19.01
C ARG A 2 -33.47 -68.33 20.35
N LEU A 3 -33.99 -67.73 21.42
CA LEU A 3 -34.89 -66.58 21.61
C LEU A 3 -34.83 -66.24 23.12
N ALA A 4 -34.98 -64.98 23.52
CA ALA A 4 -35.45 -64.65 24.86
C ALA A 4 -36.29 -63.38 24.81
N THR A 5 -37.58 -63.56 25.08
CA THR A 5 -38.62 -62.55 25.26
C THR A 5 -38.42 -61.87 26.61
N LEU A 6 -38.48 -60.54 26.68
CA LEU A 6 -39.05 -59.87 27.85
C LEU A 6 -39.54 -58.46 27.51
N LEU A 7 -40.79 -58.20 27.93
CA LEU A 7 -41.46 -56.91 27.96
C LEU A 7 -40.61 -55.84 28.68
N LEU A 8 -40.66 -54.59 28.21
CA LEU A 8 -40.53 -53.45 29.12
C LEU A 8 -41.46 -52.30 28.71
N LEU A 9 -42.22 -51.84 29.70
CA LEU A 9 -43.14 -50.72 29.65
C LEU A 9 -42.41 -49.40 29.33
N THR A 10 -43.07 -48.61 28.50
CA THR A 10 -42.78 -47.21 28.18
C THR A 10 -42.99 -46.29 29.40
N LEU A 11 -41.93 -45.61 29.83
CA LEU A 11 -42.01 -44.39 30.64
C LEU A 11 -41.33 -43.25 29.87
N LEU A 12 -42.14 -42.35 29.34
CA LEU A 12 -41.71 -41.05 28.82
C LEU A 12 -41.51 -40.09 29.99
N SER A 13 -40.31 -39.54 30.14
CA SER A 13 -40.09 -38.25 30.81
C SER A 13 -38.76 -37.63 30.39
N SER A 14 -38.85 -36.72 29.42
CA SER A 14 -38.14 -35.44 29.31
C SER A 14 -36.69 -35.35 29.79
N TRP A 15 -35.76 -35.43 28.84
CA TRP A 15 -34.43 -34.80 28.95
C TRP A 15 -34.43 -33.53 28.10
N LEU A 16 -34.21 -32.40 28.76
CA LEU A 16 -33.95 -31.09 28.16
C LEU A 16 -32.58 -31.11 27.49
N LEU A 17 -32.54 -31.05 26.16
CA LEU A 17 -31.34 -30.71 25.41
C LEU A 17 -31.29 -29.18 25.26
N PRO A 18 -30.18 -28.50 25.64
CA PRO A 18 -30.00 -27.11 25.26
C PRO A 18 -29.73 -27.06 23.76
N GLY A 19 -30.70 -26.57 23.00
CA GLY A 19 -30.49 -26.20 21.61
C GLY A 19 -29.51 -25.03 21.55
N CYS A 20 -28.31 -25.27 21.01
CA CYS A 20 -27.44 -24.20 20.55
C CYS A 20 -28.10 -23.50 19.36
N THR A 21 -28.90 -22.47 19.63
CA THR A 21 -29.23 -21.46 18.63
C THR A 21 -27.96 -20.69 18.31
N SER A 22 -27.44 -20.91 17.11
CA SER A 22 -26.47 -20.02 16.47
C SER A 22 -27.10 -18.63 16.37
N SER A 23 -26.75 -17.75 17.31
CA SER A 23 -27.08 -16.33 17.21
C SER A 23 -26.25 -15.74 16.08
N GLN A 24 -26.86 -15.60 14.90
CA GLN A 24 -26.44 -14.58 13.96
C GLN A 24 -26.58 -13.25 14.69
N SER A 25 -25.46 -12.67 15.09
CA SER A 25 -25.41 -11.30 15.57
C SER A 25 -25.72 -10.39 14.40
N ASN A 26 -26.99 -10.06 14.21
CA ASN A 26 -27.38 -8.90 13.43
C ASN A 26 -26.67 -7.67 14.02
N PRO A 27 -26.11 -6.77 13.19
CA PRO A 27 -25.55 -5.54 13.71
C PRO A 27 -26.67 -4.78 14.43
N SER A 28 -26.39 -4.48 15.69
CA SER A 28 -27.23 -3.74 16.62
C SER A 28 -27.92 -2.55 15.96
N ASN A 29 -29.23 -2.41 16.21
CA ASN A 29 -30.01 -1.18 16.05
C ASN A 29 -29.18 0.05 16.44
N SER A 30 -28.58 0.71 15.44
CA SER A 30 -28.17 2.11 15.58
C SER A 30 -29.45 2.94 15.61
N ASP A 31 -29.52 3.92 16.51
CA ASP A 31 -30.53 4.98 16.44
C ASP A 31 -30.53 5.51 14.99
N PRO A 32 -31.68 5.55 14.26
CA PRO A 32 -31.75 6.05 12.89
C PRO A 32 -31.22 7.49 12.72
N SER A 33 -30.91 8.20 13.81
CA SER A 33 -30.21 9.49 13.81
C SER A 33 -28.68 9.41 13.63
N THR A 34 -28.05 8.23 13.75
CA THR A 34 -26.59 8.09 13.78
C THR A 34 -26.01 7.93 12.37
N ARG A 35 -25.24 8.93 11.90
CA ARG A 35 -24.56 8.87 10.60
C ARG A 35 -23.60 7.66 10.49
N PRO A 36 -23.49 7.02 9.31
CA PRO A 36 -22.53 5.95 9.04
C PRO A 36 -21.10 6.34 9.41
N THR A 37 -20.62 7.48 8.92
CA THR A 37 -19.33 8.04 9.32
C THR A 37 -19.47 9.51 9.70
N SER A 38 -18.77 9.94 10.74
CA SER A 38 -18.68 11.36 11.09
C SER A 38 -17.33 11.71 11.69
N ILE A 39 -17.00 12.99 11.67
CA ILE A 39 -15.84 13.54 12.36
C ILE A 39 -16.37 14.33 13.55
N SER A 40 -15.85 14.03 14.74
CA SER A 40 -16.19 14.73 15.98
C SER A 40 -14.98 15.51 16.48
N TYR A 41 -15.22 16.72 16.98
CA TYR A 41 -14.22 17.53 17.65
C TYR A 41 -14.57 17.63 19.14
N ASP A 42 -13.67 17.19 20.01
CA ASP A 42 -13.91 17.13 21.46
C ASP A 42 -13.47 18.41 22.21
N GLY A 43 -13.10 19.46 21.48
CA GLY A 43 -12.52 20.69 22.03
C GLY A 43 -10.99 20.69 22.07
N LYS A 44 -10.34 19.56 21.78
CA LYS A 44 -8.87 19.44 21.71
C LYS A 44 -8.40 18.82 20.40
N SER A 45 -9.06 17.77 19.93
CA SER A 45 -8.66 17.03 18.74
C SER A 45 -9.85 16.46 17.99
N TYR A 46 -9.62 16.11 16.73
CA TYR A 46 -10.60 15.43 15.90
C TYR A 46 -10.51 13.91 16.04
N GLN A 47 -11.66 13.25 15.99
CA GLN A 47 -11.80 11.80 15.97
C GLN A 47 -12.79 11.38 14.89
N LEU A 48 -12.43 10.32 14.17
CA LEU A 48 -13.32 9.66 13.21
C LEU A 48 -14.24 8.69 13.97
N LEU A 49 -15.53 8.74 13.67
CA LEU A 49 -16.55 7.88 14.25
C LEU A 49 -17.21 7.04 13.16
N ARG A 50 -17.34 5.74 13.41
CA ARG A 50 -18.14 4.81 12.60
C ARG A 50 -19.36 4.38 13.39
N TYR A 51 -20.56 4.74 12.92
CA TYR A 51 -21.82 4.55 13.65
C TYR A 51 -21.73 5.02 15.12
N GLY A 52 -21.17 6.22 15.34
CA GLY A 52 -21.01 6.84 16.66
C GLY A 52 -19.88 6.28 17.52
N LYS A 53 -19.14 5.27 17.07
CA LYS A 53 -18.02 4.68 17.83
C LYS A 53 -16.67 5.17 17.31
N PRO A 54 -15.69 5.44 18.19
CA PRO A 54 -14.33 5.78 17.79
C PRO A 54 -13.76 4.79 16.77
N TYR A 55 -13.21 5.31 15.68
CA TYR A 55 -12.62 4.54 14.60
C TYR A 55 -11.25 5.12 14.26
N PHE A 56 -10.20 4.32 14.38
CA PHE A 56 -8.86 4.70 13.96
C PHE A 56 -8.45 3.80 12.80
N ILE A 57 -7.99 4.40 11.71
CA ILE A 57 -7.70 3.68 10.48
C ILE A 57 -6.37 2.95 10.62
N GLU A 58 -6.45 1.62 10.68
CA GLU A 58 -5.33 0.69 10.56
C GLU A 58 -5.48 0.04 9.19
N GLY A 59 -5.21 0.82 8.15
CA GLY A 59 -5.57 0.47 6.80
C GLY A 59 -4.38 0.16 5.90
N ALA A 60 -4.71 -0.31 4.70
CA ALA A 60 -3.75 -0.42 3.61
C ALA A 60 -4.32 0.03 2.25
N GLY A 61 -3.49 0.67 1.45
CA GLY A 61 -3.80 1.04 0.07
C GLY A 61 -3.43 -0.11 -0.86
N GLY A 62 -4.41 -0.65 -1.57
CA GLY A 62 -4.23 -1.82 -2.43
C GLY A 62 -5.54 -2.53 -2.70
N ILE A 63 -5.56 -3.36 -3.74
CA ILE A 63 -6.76 -4.07 -4.22
C ILE A 63 -6.66 -5.59 -4.09
N MET A 64 -5.66 -6.10 -3.37
CA MET A 64 -5.36 -7.53 -3.26
C MET A 64 -5.38 -8.00 -1.81
N TYR A 65 -5.58 -9.31 -1.60
CA TYR A 65 -5.36 -10.00 -0.31
C TYR A 65 -6.04 -9.35 0.91
N TYR A 66 -7.31 -8.97 0.78
CA TYR A 66 -8.07 -8.33 1.86
C TYR A 66 -8.30 -9.25 3.07
N ASP A 67 -8.41 -10.55 2.83
CA ASP A 67 -8.47 -11.58 3.85
C ASP A 67 -7.20 -11.57 4.72
N ARG A 68 -6.03 -11.41 4.09
CA ARG A 68 -4.75 -11.29 4.77
C ARG A 68 -4.58 -9.96 5.48
N LEU A 69 -5.09 -8.87 4.91
CA LEU A 69 -5.16 -7.57 5.59
C LEU A 69 -5.96 -7.70 6.89
N LYS A 70 -7.14 -8.32 6.81
CA LYS A 70 -8.00 -8.57 7.97
C LYS A 70 -7.32 -9.47 8.99
N ALA A 71 -6.64 -10.53 8.55
CA ALA A 71 -5.91 -11.45 9.43
C ALA A 71 -4.76 -10.75 10.18
N ALA A 72 -4.06 -9.83 9.52
CA ALA A 72 -3.04 -8.97 10.13
C ALA A 72 -3.63 -7.94 11.13
N GLY A 73 -4.95 -7.82 11.21
CA GLY A 73 -5.62 -6.85 12.10
C GLY A 73 -5.95 -5.52 11.44
N GLY A 74 -5.72 -5.38 10.14
CA GLY A 74 -6.18 -4.21 9.39
C GLY A 74 -7.70 -4.10 9.37
N ASN A 75 -8.20 -2.86 9.31
CA ASN A 75 -9.62 -2.55 9.39
C ASN A 75 -10.17 -1.78 8.18
N SER A 76 -9.31 -1.27 7.30
CA SER A 76 -9.76 -0.48 6.15
C SER A 76 -8.86 -0.64 4.92
N ILE A 77 -9.43 -0.50 3.73
CA ILE A 77 -8.71 -0.37 2.46
C ILE A 77 -8.86 1.03 1.89
N ARG A 78 -7.88 1.45 1.08
CA ARG A 78 -7.97 2.64 0.22
C ARG A 78 -7.90 2.20 -1.24
N ILE A 79 -8.84 2.73 -2.03
CA ILE A 79 -8.88 2.59 -3.50
C ILE A 79 -8.81 3.99 -4.13
N TRP A 80 -8.33 4.11 -5.37
CA TRP A 80 -8.04 5.42 -6.00
C TRP A 80 -9.12 5.88 -6.98
N ASP A 81 -9.92 4.96 -7.50
CA ASP A 81 -10.91 5.21 -8.53
C ASP A 81 -12.12 4.25 -8.39
N ASP A 82 -13.02 4.30 -9.37
CA ASP A 82 -14.21 3.47 -9.43
C ASP A 82 -14.08 2.21 -10.30
N ILE A 83 -12.87 1.88 -10.75
CA ILE A 83 -12.58 0.65 -11.49
C ILE A 83 -12.81 -0.54 -10.55
N ASP A 84 -13.69 -1.44 -10.95
CA ASP A 84 -14.13 -2.62 -10.19
C ASP A 84 -14.66 -2.32 -8.77
N ALA A 85 -14.97 -1.05 -8.47
CA ALA A 85 -15.25 -0.61 -7.10
C ALA A 85 -16.44 -1.31 -6.44
N GLY A 86 -17.45 -1.74 -7.20
CA GLY A 86 -18.56 -2.55 -6.67
C GLY A 86 -18.07 -3.85 -6.04
N GLN A 87 -17.23 -4.60 -6.77
CA GLN A 87 -16.65 -5.85 -6.26
C GLN A 87 -15.72 -5.60 -5.07
N LEU A 88 -14.89 -4.55 -5.13
CA LEU A 88 -13.95 -4.22 -4.06
C LEU A 88 -14.69 -3.81 -2.76
N LEU A 89 -15.77 -3.05 -2.90
CA LEU A 89 -16.65 -2.66 -1.80
C LEU A 89 -17.39 -3.86 -1.20
N ASP A 90 -17.95 -4.74 -2.02
CA ASP A 90 -18.64 -5.96 -1.59
C ASP A 90 -17.69 -6.89 -0.82
N GLU A 91 -16.47 -7.09 -1.32
CA GLU A 91 -15.47 -7.93 -0.67
C GLU A 91 -14.98 -7.32 0.65
N ALA A 92 -14.73 -6.00 0.68
CA ALA A 92 -14.42 -5.29 1.92
C ALA A 92 -15.54 -5.46 2.95
N HIS A 93 -16.80 -5.30 2.55
CA HIS A 93 -17.96 -5.49 3.42
C HIS A 93 -18.03 -6.92 3.96
N ARG A 94 -17.85 -7.93 3.10
CA ARG A 94 -17.86 -9.35 3.46
C ARG A 94 -16.83 -9.67 4.55
N LEU A 95 -15.68 -9.00 4.54
CA LEU A 95 -14.60 -9.17 5.51
C LEU A 95 -14.71 -8.24 6.73
N GLY A 96 -15.71 -7.37 6.78
CA GLY A 96 -15.86 -6.35 7.82
C GLY A 96 -14.71 -5.34 7.79
N LEU A 97 -14.30 -4.93 6.60
CA LEU A 97 -13.38 -3.84 6.31
C LEU A 97 -14.16 -2.62 5.81
N THR A 98 -13.61 -1.43 6.04
CA THR A 98 -14.15 -0.18 5.51
C THR A 98 -13.32 0.36 4.33
N VAL A 99 -13.88 1.24 3.51
CA VAL A 99 -13.23 1.73 2.28
C VAL A 99 -13.13 3.26 2.29
N MET A 100 -11.89 3.78 2.20
CA MET A 100 -11.66 5.15 1.72
C MET A 100 -11.73 5.11 0.18
N PHE A 101 -12.81 5.68 -0.37
CA PHE A 101 -13.12 5.57 -1.79
C PHE A 101 -12.56 6.76 -2.56
N GLY A 102 -11.56 6.51 -3.41
CA GLY A 102 -10.99 7.51 -4.31
C GLY A 102 -11.91 7.89 -5.46
N LEU A 103 -12.10 9.18 -5.67
CA LEU A 103 -12.73 9.77 -6.83
C LEU A 103 -11.61 10.35 -7.69
N TRP A 104 -11.28 9.68 -8.81
CA TRP A 104 -10.19 10.12 -9.67
C TRP A 104 -10.47 11.51 -10.25
N VAL A 105 -9.56 12.45 -9.98
CA VAL A 105 -9.53 13.82 -10.51
C VAL A 105 -8.33 13.88 -11.45
N GLU A 106 -8.57 14.28 -12.69
CA GLU A 106 -7.56 14.32 -13.75
C GLU A 106 -6.44 15.32 -13.40
N ARG A 107 -5.22 15.03 -13.85
CA ARG A 107 -4.02 15.79 -13.48
C ARG A 107 -3.45 16.53 -14.68
N GLU A 108 -2.97 17.76 -14.46
CA GLU A 108 -2.34 18.54 -15.54
C GLU A 108 -1.07 17.86 -16.07
N ILE A 109 -0.30 17.20 -15.19
CA ILE A 109 0.89 16.44 -15.57
C ILE A 109 0.57 15.26 -16.54
N GLU A 110 -0.69 14.85 -16.63
CA GLU A 110 -1.19 13.82 -17.54
C GLU A 110 -1.87 14.43 -18.79
N GLY A 111 -1.79 15.75 -18.96
CA GLY A 111 -2.29 16.47 -20.12
C GLY A 111 -3.73 16.98 -20.00
N PHE A 112 -4.33 16.95 -18.79
CA PHE A 112 -5.64 17.55 -18.57
C PHE A 112 -5.56 19.08 -18.51
N ASP A 113 -6.46 19.77 -19.21
CA ASP A 113 -6.52 21.23 -19.26
C ASP A 113 -7.72 21.76 -18.46
N TYR A 114 -7.43 22.43 -17.33
CA TYR A 114 -8.45 23.04 -16.48
C TYR A 114 -9.06 24.34 -17.06
N ASP A 115 -8.59 24.80 -18.21
CA ASP A 115 -9.24 25.86 -18.98
C ASP A 115 -10.29 25.31 -19.97
N ASP A 116 -10.26 24.01 -20.31
CA ASP A 116 -11.32 23.34 -21.04
C ASP A 116 -12.52 23.03 -20.11
N GLN A 117 -13.45 23.98 -20.03
CA GLN A 117 -14.66 23.84 -19.22
C GLN A 117 -15.48 22.58 -19.59
N ALA A 118 -15.51 22.18 -20.86
CA ALA A 118 -16.26 20.99 -21.26
C ALA A 118 -15.59 19.71 -20.72
N ALA A 119 -14.26 19.66 -20.65
CA ALA A 119 -13.54 18.55 -20.00
C ALA A 119 -13.80 18.52 -18.49
N VAL A 120 -13.73 19.68 -17.83
CA VAL A 120 -14.03 19.81 -16.39
C VAL A 120 -15.47 19.37 -16.08
N ASP A 121 -16.45 19.76 -16.89
CA ASP A 121 -17.85 19.35 -16.68
C ASP A 121 -18.09 17.85 -16.93
N ARG A 122 -17.36 17.24 -17.87
CA ARG A 122 -17.39 15.77 -18.07
C ARG A 122 -16.84 15.04 -16.85
N GLN A 123 -15.75 15.51 -16.25
CA GLN A 123 -15.20 14.96 -15.00
C GLN A 123 -16.22 15.06 -13.87
N TYR A 124 -16.83 16.24 -13.69
CA TYR A 124 -17.84 16.48 -12.67
C TYR A 124 -19.01 15.50 -12.79
N GLU A 125 -19.58 15.35 -13.99
CA GLU A 125 -20.69 14.41 -14.22
C GLU A 125 -20.29 12.94 -14.06
N ARG A 126 -19.03 12.58 -14.39
CA ARG A 126 -18.50 11.23 -14.10
C ARG A 126 -18.50 10.99 -12.59
N ILE A 127 -17.86 11.87 -11.82
CA ILE A 127 -17.76 11.75 -10.36
C ILE A 127 -19.15 11.77 -9.70
N ARG A 128 -20.06 12.64 -10.17
CA ARG A 128 -21.46 12.70 -9.71
C ARG A 128 -22.16 11.35 -9.80
N LYS A 129 -22.00 10.64 -10.93
CA LYS A 129 -22.59 9.31 -11.14
C LYS A 129 -21.98 8.27 -10.19
N THR A 130 -20.66 8.32 -9.98
CA THR A 130 -19.96 7.43 -9.04
C THR A 130 -20.46 7.62 -7.61
N VAL A 131 -20.60 8.86 -7.14
CA VAL A 131 -21.11 9.16 -5.79
C VAL A 131 -22.54 8.66 -5.62
N LEU A 132 -23.45 8.97 -6.56
CA LEU A 132 -24.83 8.47 -6.53
C LEU A 132 -24.92 6.95 -6.48
N LYS A 133 -23.99 6.26 -7.16
CA LYS A 133 -23.96 4.80 -7.23
C LYS A 133 -23.53 4.16 -5.90
N TYR A 134 -22.51 4.70 -5.23
CA TYR A 134 -21.89 4.02 -4.08
C TYR A 134 -22.12 4.67 -2.70
N ARG A 135 -22.72 5.87 -2.61
CA ARG A 135 -22.97 6.59 -1.33
C ARG A 135 -23.67 5.77 -0.23
N ASN A 136 -24.48 4.79 -0.62
CA ASN A 136 -25.22 3.95 0.33
C ASN A 136 -24.51 2.63 0.66
N HIS A 137 -23.28 2.41 0.17
CA HIS A 137 -22.59 1.14 0.36
C HIS A 137 -22.11 1.00 1.82
N PRO A 138 -22.43 -0.09 2.53
CA PRO A 138 -22.15 -0.24 3.96
C PRO A 138 -20.65 -0.33 4.32
N ALA A 139 -19.77 -0.62 3.36
CA ALA A 139 -18.32 -0.55 3.58
C ALA A 139 -17.73 0.85 3.38
N LEU A 140 -18.44 1.79 2.76
CA LEU A 140 -17.91 3.14 2.52
C LEU A 140 -17.60 3.84 3.84
N LEU A 141 -16.36 4.28 4.02
CA LEU A 141 -15.90 5.03 5.19
C LEU A 141 -15.98 6.53 4.92
N LEU A 142 -15.33 6.99 3.86
CA LEU A 142 -15.23 8.39 3.46
C LEU A 142 -14.81 8.46 1.99
N TRP A 143 -15.07 9.59 1.35
CA TRP A 143 -14.66 9.88 -0.03
C TRP A 143 -13.29 10.54 -0.06
N CYS A 144 -12.48 10.27 -1.07
CA CYS A 144 -11.23 10.95 -1.34
C CYS A 144 -11.27 11.58 -2.73
N VAL A 145 -11.51 12.88 -2.80
CA VAL A 145 -11.55 13.64 -4.04
C VAL A 145 -10.11 13.88 -4.53
N GLY A 146 -9.70 13.11 -5.52
CA GLY A 146 -8.39 13.18 -6.15
C GLY A 146 -7.25 12.56 -5.34
N ASN A 147 -6.14 12.29 -6.05
CA ASN A 147 -4.87 11.86 -5.50
C ASN A 147 -3.75 12.60 -6.23
N GLU A 148 -2.94 13.38 -5.50
CA GLU A 148 -1.81 14.13 -6.05
C GLU A 148 -2.19 15.00 -7.25
N TRP A 149 -3.42 15.49 -7.27
CA TRP A 149 -4.00 16.25 -8.38
C TRP A 149 -3.30 17.59 -8.63
N ALA A 150 -2.63 18.13 -7.61
CA ALA A 150 -1.84 19.36 -7.70
C ALA A 150 -0.35 19.12 -7.99
N GLN A 151 0.08 17.88 -8.21
CA GLN A 151 1.50 17.58 -8.44
C GLN A 151 1.98 18.26 -9.73
N ASN A 152 2.89 19.22 -9.59
CA ASN A 152 3.37 20.08 -10.68
C ASN A 152 2.24 20.83 -11.42
N ALA A 153 1.13 21.11 -10.75
CA ALA A 153 0.04 21.91 -11.34
C ALA A 153 0.42 23.40 -11.33
N ASP A 154 0.25 24.04 -12.49
CA ASP A 154 0.44 25.48 -12.67
C ASP A 154 -0.91 26.22 -12.65
N ASN A 155 -2.01 25.53 -13.00
CA ASN A 155 -3.34 26.10 -13.01
C ASN A 155 -4.05 25.91 -11.67
N PHE A 156 -4.21 26.99 -10.90
CA PHE A 156 -4.90 26.93 -9.62
C PHE A 156 -6.40 26.57 -9.70
N LYS A 157 -7.02 26.55 -10.89
CA LYS A 157 -8.41 26.12 -11.07
C LYS A 157 -8.66 24.68 -10.61
N VAL A 158 -7.64 23.82 -10.60
CA VAL A 158 -7.78 22.46 -10.07
C VAL A 158 -8.18 22.46 -8.59
N TYR A 159 -7.69 23.42 -7.79
CA TYR A 159 -8.09 23.55 -6.38
C TYR A 159 -9.57 23.94 -6.26
N ASP A 160 -10.03 24.84 -7.14
CA ASP A 160 -11.41 25.30 -7.16
C ASP A 160 -12.35 24.17 -7.61
N GLU A 161 -11.91 23.32 -8.55
CA GLU A 161 -12.64 22.14 -8.98
C GLU A 161 -12.68 21.05 -7.90
N VAL A 162 -11.58 20.77 -7.21
CA VAL A 162 -11.57 19.83 -6.06
C VAL A 162 -12.53 20.29 -4.98
N ASN A 163 -12.58 21.60 -4.69
CA ASN A 163 -13.56 22.16 -3.76
C ASN A 163 -15.01 22.02 -4.27
N ARG A 164 -15.23 22.21 -5.58
CA ARG A 164 -16.55 22.04 -6.22
C ARG A 164 -17.01 20.60 -6.12
N LEU A 165 -16.12 19.64 -6.36
CA LEU A 165 -16.38 18.21 -6.24
C LEU A 165 -16.62 17.79 -4.79
N ALA A 166 -15.91 18.37 -3.82
CA ALA A 166 -16.18 18.13 -2.40
C ALA A 166 -17.59 18.58 -1.99
N LYS A 167 -18.02 19.77 -2.43
CA LYS A 167 -19.41 20.24 -2.24
C LYS A 167 -20.44 19.32 -2.89
N LEU A 168 -20.16 18.88 -4.12
CA LEU A 168 -21.02 17.91 -4.82
C LEU A 168 -21.19 16.63 -3.98
N VAL A 169 -20.11 16.11 -3.39
CA VAL A 169 -20.20 14.92 -2.54
C VAL A 169 -21.07 15.19 -1.32
N HIS A 170 -20.87 16.31 -0.61
CA HIS A 170 -21.72 16.67 0.54
C HIS A 170 -23.21 16.81 0.18
N ASP A 171 -23.53 17.39 -0.97
CA ASP A 171 -24.91 17.56 -1.44
C ASP A 171 -25.57 16.21 -1.76
N LEU A 172 -24.80 15.24 -2.23
CA LEU A 172 -25.29 13.92 -2.61
C LEU A 172 -25.21 12.88 -1.50
N ASP A 173 -24.26 13.00 -0.60
CA ASP A 173 -23.93 12.05 0.46
C ASP A 173 -23.56 12.81 1.76
N PRO A 174 -24.57 13.26 2.52
CA PRO A 174 -24.33 13.94 3.80
C PRO A 174 -23.89 12.98 4.93
N ASP A 175 -23.82 11.68 4.64
CA ASP A 175 -23.58 10.60 5.60
C ASP A 175 -22.09 10.20 5.71
N HIS A 176 -21.24 10.68 4.80
CA HIS A 176 -19.81 10.39 4.75
C HIS A 176 -18.95 11.66 4.62
N PRO A 177 -17.83 11.76 5.35
CA PRO A 177 -16.88 12.86 5.17
C PRO A 177 -16.18 12.83 3.80
N VAL A 178 -15.65 13.99 3.42
CA VAL A 178 -14.84 14.19 2.22
C VAL A 178 -13.41 14.50 2.60
N SER A 179 -12.48 13.77 2.01
CA SER A 179 -11.05 14.04 2.06
C SER A 179 -10.49 14.39 0.69
N THR A 180 -9.26 14.89 0.64
CA THR A 180 -8.47 14.98 -0.60
C THR A 180 -7.03 14.57 -0.32
N ALA A 181 -6.40 13.84 -1.23
CA ALA A 181 -5.02 13.36 -1.06
C ALA A 181 -4.02 14.20 -1.85
N ILE A 182 -3.01 14.72 -1.17
CA ILE A 182 -1.86 15.40 -1.76
C ILE A 182 -0.56 14.73 -1.31
N SER A 183 0.52 14.92 -2.07
CA SER A 183 1.89 14.68 -1.62
C SER A 183 2.48 16.02 -1.19
N PRO A 184 2.42 16.39 0.10
CA PRO A 184 2.85 17.72 0.52
C PRO A 184 4.38 17.82 0.49
N ASP A 185 4.88 18.73 -0.32
CA ASP A 185 6.29 19.06 -0.42
C ASP A 185 6.66 20.36 0.34
N SER A 186 5.65 21.08 0.81
CA SER A 186 5.81 22.42 1.39
C SER A 186 4.59 22.85 2.19
N LYS A 187 4.80 23.80 3.12
CA LYS A 187 3.71 24.53 3.78
C LYS A 187 2.78 25.27 2.81
N ARG A 188 3.29 25.65 1.63
CA ARG A 188 2.50 26.33 0.59
C ARG A 188 1.45 25.40 0.01
N ALA A 189 1.78 24.12 -0.23
CA ALA A 189 0.82 23.13 -0.70
C ALA A 189 -0.34 22.98 0.29
N ILE A 190 -0.03 22.86 1.59
CA ILE A 190 -1.05 22.80 2.65
C ILE A 190 -1.90 24.07 2.66
N TRP A 191 -1.26 25.25 2.62
CA TRP A 191 -1.97 26.54 2.63
C TRP A 191 -2.93 26.68 1.45
N LEU A 192 -2.53 26.28 0.24
CA LEU A 192 -3.40 26.35 -0.92
C LEU A 192 -4.65 25.49 -0.75
N VAL A 193 -4.52 24.27 -0.21
CA VAL A 193 -5.67 23.42 0.10
C VAL A 193 -6.55 24.07 1.19
N ALA A 194 -5.95 24.56 2.27
CA ALA A 194 -6.68 25.22 3.35
C ALA A 194 -7.49 26.44 2.87
N GLN A 195 -6.95 27.23 1.93
CA GLN A 195 -7.62 28.43 1.43
C GLN A 195 -8.63 28.16 0.31
N ARG A 196 -8.36 27.19 -0.57
CA ARG A 196 -9.16 26.99 -1.79
C ARG A 196 -10.10 25.80 -1.74
N CYS A 197 -9.89 24.88 -0.81
CA CYS A 197 -10.70 23.67 -0.65
C CYS A 197 -11.44 23.62 0.70
N PRO A 198 -12.18 24.67 1.12
CA PRO A 198 -12.85 24.70 2.43
C PRO A 198 -13.97 23.66 2.61
N ALA A 199 -14.44 23.01 1.55
CA ALA A 199 -15.38 21.89 1.65
C ALA A 199 -14.70 20.54 1.90
N VAL A 200 -13.37 20.47 2.03
CA VAL A 200 -12.67 19.26 2.44
C VAL A 200 -12.71 19.14 3.96
N ASP A 201 -13.21 18.02 4.47
CA ASP A 201 -13.28 17.75 5.92
C ASP A 201 -11.95 17.23 6.48
N VAL A 202 -11.21 16.44 5.68
CA VAL A 202 -9.96 15.76 6.09
C VAL A 202 -8.88 15.96 5.05
N LEU A 203 -7.69 16.39 5.47
CA LEU A 203 -6.53 16.41 4.58
C LEU A 203 -5.82 15.06 4.59
N SER A 204 -5.81 14.38 3.45
CA SER A 204 -5.06 13.14 3.27
C SER A 204 -3.68 13.47 2.71
N VAL A 205 -2.64 12.88 3.28
CA VAL A 205 -1.24 13.10 2.87
C VAL A 205 -0.57 11.79 2.51
N ASN A 206 -0.04 11.71 1.30
CA ASN A 206 0.90 10.67 0.91
C ASN A 206 2.25 11.08 1.49
N ALA A 207 2.72 10.37 2.51
CA ALA A 207 3.88 10.79 3.30
C ALA A 207 4.76 9.60 3.68
N TYR A 208 6.02 9.67 3.25
CA TYR A 208 7.07 8.70 3.54
C TYR A 208 8.09 9.35 4.49
N ALA A 209 9.37 9.48 4.16
CA ALA A 209 10.35 10.08 5.08
C ALA A 209 10.03 11.53 5.47
N LEU A 210 9.37 12.31 4.60
CA LEU A 210 8.96 13.69 4.91
C LEU A 210 7.89 13.83 6.01
N THR A 211 7.33 12.73 6.51
CA THR A 211 6.33 12.73 7.59
C THR A 211 6.82 13.46 8.85
N SER A 212 8.13 13.47 9.11
CA SER A 212 8.71 14.21 10.25
C SER A 212 8.46 15.72 10.18
N GLN A 213 8.20 16.27 8.99
CA GLN A 213 7.95 17.70 8.76
C GLN A 213 6.46 18.06 8.72
N LEU A 214 5.55 17.08 8.72
CA LEU A 214 4.11 17.35 8.58
C LEU A 214 3.57 18.27 9.67
N SER A 215 4.05 18.15 10.91
CA SER A 215 3.63 19.02 12.01
C SER A 215 3.95 20.50 11.73
N GLU A 216 5.10 20.78 11.13
CA GLU A 216 5.49 22.12 10.70
C GLU A 216 4.67 22.56 9.49
N PHE A 217 4.47 21.68 8.51
CA PHE A 217 3.70 22.00 7.30
C PHE A 217 2.23 22.31 7.62
N PHE A 218 1.60 21.57 8.52
CA PHE A 218 0.23 21.86 8.95
C PHE A 218 0.13 23.18 9.70
N ARG A 219 1.05 23.43 10.65
CA ARG A 219 1.07 24.68 11.42
C ARG A 219 1.27 25.89 10.51
N ASP A 220 2.30 25.87 9.67
CA ASP A 220 2.67 27.01 8.84
C ASP A 220 1.78 27.11 7.57
N GLY A 221 1.10 26.03 7.20
CA GLY A 221 0.10 25.98 6.13
C GLY A 221 -1.33 26.30 6.60
N ASP A 222 -1.52 26.61 7.88
CA ASP A 222 -2.81 26.94 8.49
C ASP A 222 -3.89 25.85 8.37
N TRP A 223 -3.49 24.57 8.23
CA TRP A 223 -4.43 23.45 8.33
C TRP A 223 -4.61 23.02 9.78
N LYS A 224 -5.82 23.24 10.32
CA LYS A 224 -6.18 22.92 11.71
C LYS A 224 -7.06 21.67 11.83
N GLY A 225 -7.56 21.17 10.72
CA GLY A 225 -8.48 20.05 10.65
C GLY A 225 -7.81 18.69 10.91
N PRO A 226 -8.59 17.60 10.87
CA PRO A 226 -8.06 16.25 10.88
C PRO A 226 -7.23 15.94 9.63
N TYR A 227 -6.38 14.92 9.75
CA TYR A 227 -5.62 14.39 8.63
C TYR A 227 -5.53 12.86 8.65
N ILE A 228 -5.27 12.27 7.49
CA ILE A 228 -4.99 10.84 7.31
C ILE A 228 -3.64 10.73 6.59
N ILE A 229 -2.78 9.81 7.01
CA ILE A 229 -1.60 9.44 6.21
C ILE A 229 -2.07 8.41 5.17
N SER A 230 -2.48 8.88 4.00
CA SER A 230 -3.15 8.08 2.97
C SER A 230 -2.22 7.15 2.20
N GLU A 231 -0.92 7.36 2.30
CA GLU A 231 0.12 6.42 1.90
C GLU A 231 1.32 6.57 2.83
N TYR A 232 1.80 5.44 3.36
CA TYR A 232 3.12 5.30 3.96
C TYR A 232 3.62 3.89 3.68
N GLY A 233 4.93 3.63 3.80
CA GLY A 233 5.44 2.29 3.58
C GLY A 233 6.96 2.25 3.59
N ALA A 234 7.53 1.45 2.71
CA ALA A 234 8.96 1.51 2.40
C ALA A 234 9.38 2.95 2.09
N GLN A 235 10.62 3.31 2.43
CA GLN A 235 11.19 4.60 2.05
C GLN A 235 11.06 4.81 0.53
N ALA A 236 10.54 5.96 0.11
CA ALA A 236 10.23 6.20 -1.29
C ALA A 236 11.51 6.39 -2.12
N TYR A 237 11.48 6.01 -3.40
CA TYR A 237 12.69 6.03 -4.25
C TYR A 237 13.28 7.42 -4.42
N TRP A 238 12.46 8.46 -4.42
CA TRP A 238 12.91 9.86 -4.48
C TRP A 238 13.58 10.35 -3.19
N GLU A 239 13.48 9.58 -2.09
CA GLU A 239 14.09 9.89 -0.79
C GLU A 239 15.36 9.07 -0.54
N THR A 240 15.74 8.18 -1.46
CA THR A 240 16.94 7.35 -1.35
C THR A 240 18.14 7.97 -2.05
N THR A 241 19.34 7.60 -1.61
CA THR A 241 20.56 7.91 -2.35
C THR A 241 20.55 7.25 -3.73
N THR A 242 21.12 7.93 -4.72
CA THR A 242 21.20 7.43 -6.09
C THR A 242 22.61 6.98 -6.46
N THR A 243 22.72 6.09 -7.43
CA THR A 243 23.99 5.71 -8.08
C THR A 243 24.53 6.86 -8.94
N PRO A 244 25.80 6.81 -9.41
CA PRO A 244 26.34 7.79 -10.36
C PRO A 244 25.53 7.93 -11.67
N TRP A 245 24.83 6.88 -12.11
CA TRP A 245 23.90 6.90 -13.24
C TRP A 245 22.44 7.20 -12.82
N SER A 246 22.27 7.87 -11.68
CA SER A 246 20.98 8.37 -11.17
C SER A 246 19.92 7.28 -10.92
N ALA A 247 20.32 6.05 -10.58
CA ALA A 247 19.40 5.01 -10.16
C ALA A 247 19.19 5.05 -8.63
N PRO A 248 17.94 5.18 -8.14
CA PRO A 248 17.65 5.04 -6.71
C PRO A 248 18.14 3.71 -6.16
N ILE A 249 18.77 3.72 -4.99
CA ILE A 249 19.20 2.51 -4.29
C ILE A 249 18.01 1.96 -3.51
N GLU A 250 17.48 0.83 -3.97
CA GLU A 250 16.32 0.20 -3.35
C GLU A 250 16.73 -0.54 -2.06
N PRO A 251 16.09 -0.27 -0.92
CA PRO A 251 16.35 -1.00 0.33
C PRO A 251 15.95 -2.49 0.22
N SER A 252 16.61 -3.36 0.98
CA SER A 252 16.17 -4.76 1.13
C SER A 252 14.82 -4.83 1.85
N SER A 253 14.11 -5.97 1.75
CA SER A 253 12.86 -6.18 2.48
C SER A 253 12.98 -5.92 3.99
N ASP A 254 14.11 -6.29 4.60
CA ASP A 254 14.41 -5.99 6.00
C ASP A 254 14.59 -4.51 6.28
N GLN A 255 15.30 -3.79 5.43
CA GLN A 255 15.48 -2.34 5.58
C GLN A 255 14.15 -1.61 5.41
N LYS A 256 13.27 -2.08 4.51
CA LYS A 256 11.89 -1.59 4.37
C LYS A 256 11.09 -1.82 5.66
N ALA A 257 11.14 -3.04 6.21
CA ALA A 257 10.47 -3.36 7.47
C ALA A 257 11.02 -2.55 8.65
N ASP A 258 12.34 -2.35 8.75
CA ASP A 258 12.98 -1.56 9.80
C ASP A 258 12.64 -0.07 9.69
N PHE A 259 12.45 0.45 8.48
CA PHE A 259 11.92 1.80 8.26
C PHE A 259 10.49 1.91 8.83
N VAL A 260 9.59 1.01 8.43
CA VAL A 260 8.18 1.01 8.89
C VAL A 260 8.07 0.78 10.41
N ARG A 261 8.91 -0.09 10.99
CA ARG A 261 8.95 -0.39 12.43
C ARG A 261 9.25 0.84 13.28
N ARG A 262 10.02 1.80 12.75
CA ARG A 262 10.30 3.08 13.41
C ARG A 262 9.25 4.13 13.06
N PHE A 263 8.83 4.16 11.80
CA PHE A 263 7.88 5.12 11.27
C PHE A 263 6.52 5.03 11.96
N TYR A 264 5.92 3.84 11.96
CA TYR A 264 4.53 3.67 12.37
C TYR A 264 4.32 4.05 13.85
N PRO A 265 5.07 3.54 14.84
CA PRO A 265 4.87 3.94 16.23
C PRO A 265 5.09 5.44 16.47
N THR A 266 6.00 6.06 15.71
CA THR A 266 6.34 7.49 15.89
C THR A 266 5.22 8.40 15.38
N TYR A 267 4.73 8.16 14.16
CA TYR A 267 3.86 9.11 13.45
C TYR A 267 2.39 8.68 13.34
N ILE A 268 2.07 7.41 13.62
CA ILE A 268 0.72 6.85 13.46
C ILE A 268 0.27 6.16 14.75
N GLY A 269 1.00 5.13 15.20
CA GLY A 269 0.66 4.29 16.35
C GLY A 269 0.68 5.04 17.69
N SER A 270 1.41 6.16 17.78
CA SER A 270 1.33 7.10 18.90
C SER A 270 -0.01 7.84 18.99
N ARG A 271 -0.84 7.73 17.94
CA ARG A 271 -2.12 8.41 17.74
C ARG A 271 -2.01 9.93 17.96
N PRO A 272 -1.19 10.64 17.15
CA PRO A 272 -1.06 12.09 17.28
C PRO A 272 -2.41 12.78 17.18
N ALA A 273 -2.55 13.94 17.84
CA ALA A 273 -3.76 14.74 17.74
C ALA A 273 -4.10 15.02 16.26
N ASN A 274 -5.39 14.92 15.92
CA ASN A 274 -5.94 15.13 14.58
C ASN A 274 -5.56 14.06 13.54
N CYS A 275 -4.71 13.07 13.86
CA CYS A 275 -4.46 11.92 13.00
C CYS A 275 -5.61 10.91 13.11
N LEU A 276 -6.32 10.66 12.00
CA LEU A 276 -7.43 9.70 11.96
C LEU A 276 -6.97 8.27 11.61
N GLY A 277 -5.68 8.09 11.33
CA GLY A 277 -5.05 6.82 11.00
C GLY A 277 -4.31 6.87 9.66
N ALA A 278 -4.05 5.70 9.07
CA ALA A 278 -3.17 5.60 7.92
C ALA A 278 -3.42 4.37 7.04
N TYR A 279 -2.92 4.44 5.80
CA TYR A 279 -2.95 3.35 4.81
C TYR A 279 -1.53 2.94 4.38
N LEU A 280 -1.11 1.71 4.71
CA LEU A 280 0.16 1.15 4.24
C LEU A 280 0.10 0.96 2.72
N PHE A 281 1.12 1.42 2.01
CA PHE A 281 1.24 1.33 0.56
C PHE A 281 2.49 0.52 0.16
N TYR A 282 2.39 -0.47 -0.73
CA TYR A 282 1.23 -0.96 -1.46
C TYR A 282 0.87 -2.39 -1.02
N TRP A 283 -0.35 -2.58 -0.51
CA TRP A 283 -0.84 -3.90 -0.07
C TRP A 283 -1.20 -4.78 -1.27
N GLY A 284 -0.16 -5.38 -1.82
CA GLY A 284 -0.19 -6.19 -3.02
C GLY A 284 1.16 -6.14 -3.72
N THR A 285 1.13 -6.27 -5.05
CA THR A 285 2.29 -6.10 -5.93
C THR A 285 2.04 -4.98 -6.94
N LYS A 286 3.04 -4.12 -7.15
CA LYS A 286 2.98 -3.01 -8.13
C LYS A 286 4.36 -2.80 -8.73
N GLN A 287 4.42 -2.60 -10.04
CA GLN A 287 5.61 -2.04 -10.69
C GLN A 287 5.66 -0.53 -10.40
N GLU A 288 6.69 -0.10 -9.67
CA GLU A 288 6.97 1.32 -9.44
C GLU A 288 8.46 1.53 -9.16
N GLU A 289 9.22 2.06 -10.14
CA GLU A 289 10.69 1.99 -10.26
C GLU A 289 11.22 0.53 -10.35
N SER A 290 10.78 -0.36 -9.46
CA SER A 290 10.93 -1.80 -9.54
C SER A 290 9.67 -2.53 -9.07
N HIS A 291 9.52 -3.79 -9.48
CA HIS A 291 8.45 -4.69 -9.06
C HIS A 291 8.44 -5.02 -7.56
N THR A 292 9.51 -4.66 -6.83
CA THR A 292 9.67 -4.94 -5.40
C THR A 292 9.60 -3.70 -4.52
N TRP A 293 9.61 -2.48 -5.08
CA TRP A 293 9.87 -1.27 -4.29
C TRP A 293 8.83 -1.07 -3.18
N PHE A 294 7.56 -0.91 -3.56
CA PHE A 294 6.44 -0.71 -2.65
C PHE A 294 5.59 -1.97 -2.44
N SER A 295 5.90 -3.05 -3.14
CA SER A 295 5.16 -4.31 -3.06
C SER A 295 5.32 -4.99 -1.70
N VAL A 296 4.20 -5.15 -0.98
CA VAL A 296 4.14 -5.91 0.30
C VAL A 296 4.07 -7.42 0.04
N PHE A 297 3.63 -7.82 -1.16
CA PHE A 297 3.60 -9.19 -1.65
C PHE A 297 4.33 -9.29 -2.98
N ASP A 298 4.82 -10.47 -3.33
CA ASP A 298 5.29 -10.71 -4.69
C ASP A 298 4.14 -11.09 -5.65
N ASP A 299 4.49 -11.36 -6.91
CA ASP A 299 3.54 -11.73 -7.97
C ASP A 299 2.87 -13.10 -7.77
N LYS A 300 3.32 -13.89 -6.80
CA LYS A 300 2.70 -15.17 -6.39
C LYS A 300 1.92 -15.05 -5.09
N GLY A 301 1.85 -13.87 -4.49
CA GLY A 301 1.19 -13.66 -3.21
C GLY A 301 1.97 -14.22 -2.03
N ARG A 302 3.30 -14.32 -2.13
CA ARG A 302 4.17 -14.56 -0.98
C ARG A 302 4.36 -13.27 -0.20
N GLU A 303 4.42 -13.38 1.13
CA GLU A 303 4.42 -12.21 2.00
C GLU A 303 5.83 -11.74 2.31
N THR A 304 6.05 -10.43 2.25
CA THR A 304 7.29 -9.84 2.74
C THR A 304 7.26 -9.69 4.26
N PRO A 305 8.41 -9.44 4.93
CA PRO A 305 8.46 -9.13 6.35
C PRO A 305 7.55 -7.97 6.81
N LEU A 306 7.07 -7.13 5.87
CA LEU A 306 6.11 -6.08 6.18
C LEU A 306 4.75 -6.63 6.64
N VAL A 307 4.27 -7.76 6.11
CA VAL A 307 2.97 -8.33 6.53
C VAL A 307 3.02 -8.74 8.00
N GLY A 308 4.04 -9.53 8.38
CA GLY A 308 4.25 -9.94 9.77
C GLY A 308 4.49 -8.76 10.71
N LEU A 309 5.23 -7.73 10.26
CA LEU A 309 5.41 -6.50 11.03
C LEU A 309 4.08 -5.77 11.27
N MET A 310 3.26 -5.62 10.24
CA MET A 310 1.98 -4.95 10.38
C MET A 310 1.00 -5.76 11.23
N GLN A 311 1.07 -7.10 11.19
CA GLN A 311 0.32 -7.95 12.11
C GLN A 311 0.63 -7.61 13.58
N THR A 312 1.91 -7.49 13.93
CA THR A 312 2.34 -7.07 15.27
C THR A 312 1.84 -5.66 15.58
N LEU A 313 2.01 -4.71 14.65
CA LEU A 313 1.70 -3.30 14.90
C LEU A 313 0.20 -3.01 15.03
N TRP A 314 -0.66 -3.68 14.25
CA TRP A 314 -2.10 -3.46 14.27
C TRP A 314 -2.81 -4.34 15.32
N SER A 315 -2.47 -5.62 15.40
CA SER A 315 -3.19 -6.55 16.28
C SER A 315 -2.52 -6.77 17.64
N GLY A 316 -1.27 -6.34 17.81
CA GLY A 316 -0.47 -6.61 19.00
C GLY A 316 0.01 -8.07 19.11
N ARG A 317 -0.23 -8.90 18.09
CA ARG A 317 0.13 -10.33 18.06
C ARG A 317 1.29 -10.56 17.11
N GLU A 318 2.29 -11.31 17.57
CA GLU A 318 3.37 -11.77 16.70
C GLU A 318 2.85 -12.73 15.62
N PRO A 319 3.45 -12.73 14.41
CA PRO A 319 3.17 -13.75 13.41
C PRO A 319 3.65 -15.12 13.92
N ALA A 320 2.93 -16.17 13.55
CA ALA A 320 3.26 -17.54 13.96
C ALA A 320 4.56 -18.06 13.33
N ASN A 321 4.91 -17.52 12.16
CA ASN A 321 6.15 -17.76 11.44
C ASN A 321 6.58 -16.44 10.78
N LYS A 322 7.88 -16.14 10.78
CA LYS A 322 8.45 -14.89 10.32
C LYS A 322 9.12 -15.10 8.98
N ALA A 323 8.79 -14.21 8.03
CA ALA A 323 9.48 -14.14 6.75
C ALA A 323 11.02 -14.11 6.91
N PRO A 324 11.76 -14.65 5.93
CA PRO A 324 13.21 -14.66 5.96
C PRO A 324 13.78 -13.24 5.95
N SER A 325 15.08 -13.14 6.24
CA SER A 325 15.81 -11.88 6.35
C SER A 325 17.03 -11.88 5.43
N VAL A 326 17.17 -10.85 4.60
CA VAL A 326 18.35 -10.56 3.78
C VAL A 326 19.26 -9.59 4.54
N ARG A 327 20.40 -10.10 5.03
CA ARG A 327 21.38 -9.34 5.81
C ARG A 327 22.40 -8.61 4.96
N ALA A 328 22.82 -9.22 3.86
CA ALA A 328 23.79 -8.65 2.94
C ALA A 328 23.70 -9.27 1.55
N LEU A 329 24.12 -8.48 0.56
CA LEU A 329 24.33 -8.92 -0.82
C LEU A 329 25.79 -8.64 -1.19
N LEU A 330 26.51 -9.68 -1.60
CA LEU A 330 27.93 -9.60 -1.95
C LEU A 330 28.09 -9.81 -3.45
N ILE A 331 28.84 -8.91 -4.09
CA ILE A 331 29.20 -8.98 -5.50
C ILE A 331 30.72 -9.11 -5.62
N ASP A 332 31.16 -10.24 -6.15
CA ASP A 332 32.58 -10.65 -6.18
C ASP A 332 33.23 -10.59 -4.78
N GLY A 333 32.49 -11.08 -3.77
CA GLY A 333 32.94 -11.15 -2.37
C GLY A 333 32.88 -9.82 -1.60
N GLN A 334 32.38 -8.75 -2.21
CA GLN A 334 32.29 -7.43 -1.56
C GLN A 334 30.85 -6.97 -1.39
N SER A 335 30.53 -6.41 -0.22
CA SER A 335 29.25 -5.74 0.00
C SER A 335 29.22 -4.41 -0.77
N ALA A 336 28.25 -4.25 -1.66
CA ALA A 336 28.06 -3.03 -2.44
C ALA A 336 26.58 -2.86 -2.77
N THR A 337 26.11 -1.61 -2.85
CA THR A 337 24.77 -1.27 -3.36
C THR A 337 24.77 -1.05 -4.86
N HIS A 338 25.93 -0.67 -5.41
CA HIS A 338 26.11 -0.47 -6.84
C HIS A 338 27.57 -0.60 -7.33
N ARG A 339 27.76 -0.86 -8.64
CA ARG A 339 29.07 -0.84 -9.31
C ARG A 339 28.93 -0.58 -10.81
N SER A 340 29.91 0.09 -11.42
CA SER A 340 30.06 0.12 -12.88
C SER A 340 30.98 -1.01 -13.34
N PHE A 341 30.58 -1.73 -14.37
CA PHE A 341 31.40 -2.75 -15.03
C PHE A 341 31.75 -2.30 -16.43
N ALA A 342 32.98 -2.55 -16.87
CA ALA A 342 33.32 -2.46 -18.28
C ALA A 342 32.72 -3.67 -19.02
N ALA A 343 32.28 -3.48 -20.27
CA ALA A 343 31.82 -4.57 -21.13
C ALA A 343 32.97 -5.57 -21.41
N ARG A 344 33.07 -6.61 -20.58
CA ARG A 344 34.12 -7.65 -20.64
C ARG A 344 33.48 -9.03 -20.55
N SER A 345 34.15 -10.03 -21.13
CA SER A 345 33.79 -11.42 -20.92
C SER A 345 34.30 -11.90 -19.56
N GLY A 346 33.43 -12.57 -18.79
CA GLY A 346 33.76 -13.08 -17.47
C GLY A 346 32.52 -13.53 -16.70
N LEU A 347 32.74 -14.36 -15.67
CA LEU A 347 31.71 -14.67 -14.68
C LEU A 347 31.95 -13.81 -13.45
N HIS A 348 30.88 -13.21 -12.96
CA HIS A 348 30.80 -12.54 -11.65
C HIS A 348 30.10 -13.46 -10.65
N GLN A 349 30.35 -13.23 -9.37
CA GLN A 349 29.69 -13.94 -8.28
C GLN A 349 28.70 -13.03 -7.57
N GLY A 350 27.46 -13.49 -7.42
CA GLY A 350 26.47 -12.92 -6.51
C GLY A 350 26.25 -13.86 -5.34
N GLN A 351 26.29 -13.35 -4.10
CA GLN A 351 26.00 -14.14 -2.90
C GLN A 351 25.07 -13.37 -1.97
N VAL A 352 24.00 -14.02 -1.52
CA VAL A 352 23.11 -13.47 -0.49
C VAL A 352 23.43 -14.07 0.87
N ILE A 353 23.48 -13.24 1.90
CA ILE A 353 23.53 -13.67 3.30
C ILE A 353 22.12 -13.53 3.84
N ALA A 354 21.43 -14.66 4.01
CA ALA A 354 20.06 -14.71 4.47
C ALA A 354 19.88 -15.66 5.66
N THR A 355 18.91 -15.35 6.52
CA THR A 355 18.57 -16.11 7.73
C THR A 355 17.07 -16.26 7.85
N ASP A 356 16.63 -17.36 8.43
CA ASP A 356 15.25 -17.58 8.84
C ASP A 356 15.17 -17.58 10.37
N ALA A 357 14.16 -16.91 10.95
CA ALA A 357 14.05 -16.79 12.40
C ALA A 357 13.48 -18.05 13.06
N ASP A 358 12.67 -18.81 12.33
CA ASP A 358 11.99 -20.02 12.80
C ASP A 358 12.73 -21.31 12.38
N GLY A 359 13.80 -21.16 11.60
CA GLY A 359 14.68 -22.26 11.19
C GLY A 359 14.23 -22.95 9.91
N ASP A 360 13.37 -22.29 9.11
CA ASP A 360 12.89 -22.85 7.86
C ASP A 360 14.00 -22.98 6.82
N SER A 361 13.82 -23.96 5.93
CA SER A 361 14.72 -24.15 4.80
C SER A 361 14.50 -23.05 3.76
N LEU A 362 15.60 -22.45 3.29
CA LEU A 362 15.55 -21.34 2.35
C LEU A 362 15.87 -21.78 0.91
N THR A 363 15.08 -21.26 -0.02
CA THR A 363 15.34 -21.36 -1.47
C THR A 363 15.52 -19.97 -2.07
N TYR A 364 16.09 -19.90 -3.27
CA TYR A 364 16.54 -18.65 -3.87
C TYR A 364 16.02 -18.51 -5.30
N LEU A 365 15.86 -17.27 -5.76
CA LEU A 365 15.70 -16.94 -7.17
C LEU A 365 16.50 -15.68 -7.48
N TRP A 366 17.41 -15.79 -8.43
CA TRP A 366 18.18 -14.66 -8.95
C TRP A 366 17.69 -14.23 -10.34
N GLU A 367 17.57 -12.93 -10.54
CA GLU A 367 17.16 -12.33 -11.82
C GLU A 367 18.00 -11.09 -12.13
N ILE A 368 18.28 -10.84 -13.41
CA ILE A 368 18.81 -9.54 -13.87
C ILE A 368 17.75 -8.91 -14.74
N LYS A 369 17.35 -7.68 -14.38
CA LYS A 369 16.42 -6.87 -15.18
C LYS A 369 17.10 -5.57 -15.60
N PRO A 370 16.86 -5.07 -16.81
CA PRO A 370 17.23 -3.70 -17.13
C PRO A 370 16.51 -2.73 -16.19
N ARG A 371 17.12 -1.58 -15.91
CA ARG A 371 16.45 -0.53 -15.15
C ARG A 371 15.16 -0.10 -15.86
N ALA A 372 14.12 0.17 -15.08
CA ALA A 372 12.90 0.80 -15.60
C ALA A 372 13.23 2.15 -16.26
N LEU A 373 12.65 2.38 -17.43
CA LEU A 373 12.66 3.70 -18.08
C LEU A 373 11.48 4.50 -17.55
N ARG A 374 11.54 5.84 -17.60
CA ARG A 374 10.43 6.74 -17.25
C ARG A 374 9.32 6.71 -18.32
N THR A 375 8.78 5.53 -18.57
CA THR A 375 7.68 5.19 -19.49
C THR A 375 6.69 4.27 -18.74
N ALA A 376 5.86 3.50 -19.44
CA ALA A 376 4.97 2.49 -18.82
C ALA A 376 5.74 1.43 -18.00
N ASP A 377 7.05 1.27 -18.24
CA ASP A 377 7.92 0.40 -17.44
C ASP A 377 8.15 0.96 -16.02
N TYR A 378 7.95 2.27 -15.82
CA TYR A 378 8.16 2.95 -14.56
C TYR A 378 7.06 2.66 -13.56
N ILE A 379 5.81 2.78 -14.02
CA ILE A 379 4.57 2.56 -13.28
C ILE A 379 3.67 1.74 -14.20
N GLY A 380 3.48 0.45 -13.88
CA GLY A 380 2.66 -0.45 -14.69
C GLY A 380 3.27 -1.83 -14.91
N THR A 381 4.01 -2.02 -15.99
CA THR A 381 4.47 -3.36 -16.41
C THR A 381 5.97 -3.52 -16.15
N PRO A 382 6.41 -4.47 -15.30
CA PRO A 382 7.82 -4.74 -15.09
C PRO A 382 8.52 -5.16 -16.38
N ARG A 383 9.77 -4.71 -16.58
CA ARG A 383 10.62 -5.26 -17.64
C ARG A 383 10.94 -6.74 -17.33
N PRO A 384 10.90 -7.63 -18.33
CA PRO A 384 11.20 -9.04 -18.12
C PRO A 384 12.67 -9.24 -17.70
N ALA A 385 12.92 -10.34 -16.98
CA ALA A 385 14.28 -10.78 -16.68
C ALA A 385 15.01 -11.18 -17.97
N LEU A 386 16.32 -10.92 -17.99
CA LEU A 386 17.20 -11.36 -19.07
C LEU A 386 17.57 -12.84 -18.88
N GLU A 387 17.38 -13.62 -19.94
CA GLU A 387 17.67 -15.06 -19.94
C GLU A 387 19.14 -15.35 -20.26
N GLY A 388 19.60 -16.55 -19.88
CA GLY A 388 20.93 -17.05 -20.24
C GLY A 388 22.12 -16.38 -19.54
N LEU A 389 21.87 -15.49 -18.57
CA LEU A 389 22.93 -14.81 -17.82
C LEU A 389 23.47 -15.61 -16.63
N PHE A 390 22.74 -16.61 -16.15
CA PHE A 390 23.11 -17.38 -14.97
C PHE A 390 23.50 -18.82 -15.33
N VAL A 391 24.42 -19.40 -14.56
CA VAL A 391 24.68 -20.85 -14.59
C VAL A 391 23.59 -21.60 -13.84
N THR A 392 23.23 -21.09 -12.65
CA THR A 392 22.12 -21.53 -11.80
C THR A 392 21.48 -20.29 -11.17
N THR A 393 20.20 -20.39 -10.81
CA THR A 393 19.43 -19.27 -10.22
C THR A 393 18.86 -19.58 -8.84
N ASP A 394 19.02 -20.81 -8.35
CA ASP A 394 18.33 -21.36 -7.18
C ASP A 394 19.23 -21.57 -5.95
N GLN A 395 20.46 -21.05 -6.01
CA GLN A 395 21.47 -21.21 -4.97
C GLN A 395 21.71 -19.91 -4.21
N ARG A 396 22.22 -20.04 -2.97
CA ARG A 396 22.64 -18.89 -2.14
C ARG A 396 23.73 -18.04 -2.80
N ALA A 397 24.61 -18.69 -3.56
CA ALA A 397 25.65 -18.05 -4.36
C ALA A 397 25.49 -18.51 -5.80
N VAL A 398 25.56 -17.56 -6.74
CA VAL A 398 25.38 -17.80 -8.17
C VAL A 398 26.49 -17.16 -8.98
N SER A 399 26.84 -17.80 -10.09
CA SER A 399 27.71 -17.23 -11.11
C SER A 399 26.86 -16.64 -12.22
N PHE A 400 27.12 -15.38 -12.60
CA PHE A 400 26.39 -14.69 -13.66
C PHE A 400 27.31 -13.96 -14.64
N ARG A 401 26.83 -13.77 -15.86
CA ARG A 401 27.45 -12.96 -16.91
C ARG A 401 26.80 -11.58 -16.94
N LEU A 402 27.59 -10.56 -17.28
CA LEU A 402 27.06 -9.24 -17.56
C LEU A 402 26.27 -9.24 -18.88
N PRO A 403 25.14 -8.51 -18.96
CA PRO A 403 24.50 -8.19 -20.23
C PRO A 403 25.48 -7.60 -21.26
N THR A 404 25.23 -7.81 -22.55
CA THR A 404 26.14 -7.28 -23.60
C THR A 404 25.85 -5.83 -23.98
N GLN A 405 24.62 -5.37 -23.73
CA GLN A 405 24.20 -4.02 -24.08
C GLN A 405 24.62 -3.03 -22.99
N PRO A 406 25.25 -1.90 -23.34
CA PRO A 406 25.55 -0.84 -22.38
C PRO A 406 24.26 -0.29 -21.75
N GLY A 407 24.34 0.10 -20.47
CA GLY A 407 23.21 0.67 -19.75
C GLY A 407 23.10 0.18 -18.30
N ALA A 408 22.05 0.64 -17.63
CA ALA A 408 21.78 0.34 -16.23
C ALA A 408 20.89 -0.90 -16.06
N TYR A 409 21.25 -1.74 -15.10
CA TYR A 409 20.60 -2.99 -14.75
C TYR A 409 20.47 -3.11 -13.22
N ARG A 410 19.67 -4.07 -12.79
CA ARG A 410 19.57 -4.48 -11.39
C ARG A 410 19.58 -6.00 -11.30
N LEU A 411 20.46 -6.52 -10.46
CA LEU A 411 20.47 -7.90 -10.01
C LEU A 411 19.54 -8.00 -8.81
N PHE A 412 18.52 -8.85 -8.88
CA PHE A 412 17.59 -9.14 -7.80
C PHE A 412 17.87 -10.53 -7.23
N VAL A 413 17.63 -10.67 -5.93
CA VAL A 413 17.53 -11.96 -5.25
C VAL A 413 16.25 -11.99 -4.43
N ASN A 414 15.45 -13.03 -4.64
CA ASN A 414 14.33 -13.38 -3.79
C ASN A 414 14.73 -14.61 -2.96
N VAL A 415 14.49 -14.56 -1.65
CA VAL A 415 14.74 -15.64 -0.71
C VAL A 415 13.40 -16.10 -0.16
N TYR A 416 13.06 -17.37 -0.38
CA TYR A 416 11.78 -17.94 0.03
C TYR A 416 11.99 -18.94 1.16
N ASP A 417 11.01 -19.03 2.05
CA ASP A 417 10.91 -20.07 3.07
C ASP A 417 9.86 -21.12 2.69
N THR A 418 9.52 -22.00 3.64
CA THR A 418 8.49 -23.03 3.48
C THR A 418 7.08 -22.57 3.88
N HIS A 419 6.90 -21.31 4.25
CA HIS A 419 5.64 -20.75 4.80
C HIS A 419 5.05 -19.65 3.92
N ASN A 420 5.39 -19.64 2.63
CA ASN A 420 4.87 -18.68 1.64
C ASN A 420 5.31 -17.24 1.93
N HIS A 421 6.54 -17.06 2.43
CA HIS A 421 7.15 -15.75 2.55
C HIS A 421 8.26 -15.51 1.51
N VAL A 422 8.63 -14.24 1.37
CA VAL A 422 9.71 -13.78 0.50
C VAL A 422 10.46 -12.63 1.14
N ALA A 423 11.79 -12.73 1.16
CA ALA A 423 12.69 -11.61 1.43
C ALA A 423 13.38 -11.19 0.14
N THR A 424 13.61 -9.89 -0.03
CA THR A 424 14.12 -9.33 -1.29
C THR A 424 15.39 -8.52 -1.05
N GLY A 425 16.36 -8.71 -1.94
CA GLY A 425 17.59 -7.92 -2.01
C GLY A 425 17.88 -7.57 -3.46
N ASN A 426 18.61 -6.48 -3.68
CA ASN A 426 19.00 -6.08 -5.02
C ASN A 426 20.32 -5.31 -5.04
N PHE A 427 20.93 -5.26 -6.22
CA PHE A 427 22.16 -4.54 -6.50
C PHE A 427 22.05 -3.84 -7.86
N SER A 428 22.28 -2.53 -7.92
CA SER A 428 22.24 -1.78 -9.18
C SER A 428 23.61 -1.78 -9.84
N PHE A 429 23.68 -1.98 -11.16
CA PHE A 429 24.94 -1.83 -11.87
C PHE A 429 24.76 -1.20 -13.23
N GLU A 430 25.83 -0.62 -13.77
CA GLU A 430 25.88 -0.10 -15.12
C GLU A 430 26.99 -0.77 -15.91
N ILE A 431 26.74 -1.01 -17.18
CA ILE A 431 27.73 -1.52 -18.13
C ILE A 431 28.22 -0.35 -18.99
N THR A 432 29.51 -0.06 -18.90
CA THR A 432 30.18 1.04 -19.60
C THR A 432 31.01 0.52 -20.79
N GLY A 433 31.06 1.31 -21.87
CA GLY A 433 31.82 1.01 -23.09
C GLY A 433 30.97 0.41 -24.23
N LYS A 434 31.49 0.40 -25.47
CA LYS A 434 30.87 -0.33 -26.60
C LYS A 434 31.09 -1.83 -26.41
N PRO A 435 30.15 -2.72 -26.84
CA PRO A 435 30.39 -4.16 -26.83
C PRO A 435 31.73 -4.44 -27.51
N ALA A 436 32.59 -5.25 -26.89
CA ALA A 436 33.80 -5.71 -27.57
C ALA A 436 33.38 -6.34 -28.90
N SER A 437 33.92 -5.84 -30.02
CA SER A 437 33.75 -6.51 -31.30
C SER A 437 34.23 -7.94 -31.11
N VAL A 438 33.35 -8.88 -31.43
CA VAL A 438 33.76 -10.28 -31.57
C VAL A 438 34.66 -10.29 -32.80
N ASP A 439 35.97 -10.17 -32.57
CA ASP A 439 36.94 -10.45 -33.61
C ASP A 439 36.77 -11.92 -34.01
N GLN A 440 36.59 -12.11 -35.32
CA GLN A 440 36.28 -13.37 -36.00
C GLN A 440 37.37 -14.42 -35.84
#